data_AF-A0A533TGS8-F1
#
_entry.id   AF-A0A533TGS8-F1
#
_cell.length_a   1.000
_cell.length_b   1.000
_cell.length_c   1.000
_cell.angle_alpha   90.00
_cell.angle_beta   90.00
_cell.angle_gamma   90.00
#
_symmetry.space_group_name_H-M   'P 1'
#
loop_
_entity.id
_entity.type
_entity.pdbx_description
1 polymer ?
#
loop_
_entity_poly.entity_id
_entity_poly.type
_entity_poly.pdbx_seq_one_letter_code
_entity_poly.pdbx_strand_id
1 'polypeptide(L)'
;MPTLAYSIRNSLYLNITNRCSNDCSFCIKYNSRTFDENDLFLDTEPSFDEIMAAIATFSDFDEVVFCGYGESLIRLAIVKQVAEAVKQKYCTRVRINTDGQANLVHGRNIIPELAGRVDCISVSLNAPDAKTYMRLCHSPFGAAAFTGLCDFIRLAALEIPEVIASVVLVPSLDVEACKALALSLGASFRKRSYYQG
;
A
#
# COMPACT_ATOMS: atom_id res chain seq x y z
N MET A 1 -17.63 -12.21 9.88
CA MET A 1 -17.34 -10.77 9.75
C MET A 1 -15.97 -10.64 9.11
N PRO A 2 -15.80 -9.74 8.14
CA PRO A 2 -14.51 -9.52 7.50
C PRO A 2 -13.43 -9.13 8.52
N THR A 3 -12.21 -9.59 8.29
CA THR A 3 -11.05 -9.30 9.12
C THR A 3 -10.53 -7.89 8.84
N LEU A 4 -10.53 -7.04 9.88
CA LEU A 4 -9.99 -5.67 9.81
C LEU A 4 -8.50 -5.61 10.12
N ALA A 5 -8.02 -6.47 11.02
CA ALA A 5 -6.63 -6.55 11.44
C ALA A 5 -6.19 -8.01 11.52
N TYR A 6 -5.01 -8.34 11.00
CA TYR A 6 -4.46 -9.69 10.98
C TYR A 6 -2.93 -9.67 11.06
N SER A 7 -2.32 -10.70 11.62
CA SER A 7 -0.87 -10.76 11.82
C SER A 7 -0.19 -11.55 10.71
N ILE A 8 0.89 -11.01 10.14
CA ILE A 8 1.86 -11.78 9.36
C ILE A 8 3.21 -11.66 10.08
N ARG A 9 3.70 -12.78 10.61
CA ARG A 9 4.86 -12.79 11.52
C ARG A 9 4.60 -11.83 12.69
N ASN A 10 5.47 -10.84 12.90
CA ASN A 10 5.34 -9.87 14.00
C ASN A 10 4.78 -8.50 13.56
N SER A 11 4.13 -8.44 12.39
CA SER A 11 3.53 -7.22 11.85
C SER A 11 2.02 -7.36 11.78
N LEU A 12 1.31 -6.29 12.17
CA LEU A 12 -0.14 -6.22 12.17
C LEU A 12 -0.63 -5.48 10.91
N TYR A 13 -1.36 -6.18 10.06
CA TYR A 13 -1.87 -5.68 8.78
C TYR A 13 -3.29 -5.17 8.93
N LEU A 14 -3.58 -3.98 8.39
CA LEU A 14 -4.87 -3.32 8.44
C LEU A 14 -5.56 -3.34 7.07
N ASN A 15 -6.74 -3.95 7.04
CA ASN A 15 -7.62 -4.02 5.87
C ASN A 15 -8.80 -3.06 6.04
N ILE A 16 -8.68 -1.86 5.48
CA ILE A 16 -9.58 -0.74 5.79
C ILE A 16 -10.46 -0.28 4.62
N THR A 17 -10.28 -0.83 3.42
CA THR A 17 -11.11 -0.52 2.25
C THR A 17 -10.98 -1.59 1.18
N ASN A 18 -12.05 -1.80 0.42
CA ASN A 18 -12.03 -2.58 -0.84
C ASN A 18 -11.75 -1.69 -2.06
N ARG A 19 -11.88 -0.36 -1.91
CA ARG A 19 -11.66 0.58 -3.01
C ARG A 19 -10.18 0.59 -3.37
N CYS A 20 -9.88 0.58 -4.66
CA CYS A 20 -8.52 0.71 -5.17
C CYS A 20 -8.56 1.60 -6.39
N SER A 21 -7.50 2.39 -6.62
CA SER A 21 -7.45 3.20 -7.83
C SER A 21 -7.14 2.32 -9.05
N ASN A 22 -6.27 1.33 -8.88
CA ASN A 22 -5.89 0.39 -9.94
C ASN A 22 -6.82 -0.85 -10.02
N ASP A 23 -6.89 -1.42 -11.22
CA ASP A 23 -7.57 -2.67 -11.55
C ASP A 23 -6.57 -3.73 -12.03
N CYS A 24 -5.56 -4.01 -11.20
CA CYS A 24 -4.42 -4.84 -11.60
C CYS A 24 -4.83 -6.26 -11.99
N SER A 25 -4.32 -6.75 -13.11
CA SER A 25 -4.58 -8.12 -13.63
C SER A 25 -4.08 -9.24 -12.71
N PHE A 26 -3.18 -8.92 -11.78
CA PHE A 26 -2.59 -9.83 -10.80
C PHE A 26 -3.17 -9.64 -9.38
N CYS A 27 -4.25 -8.86 -9.21
CA CYS A 27 -4.80 -8.58 -7.89
C CYS A 27 -5.59 -9.79 -7.34
N ILE A 28 -5.19 -10.29 -6.16
CA ILE A 28 -5.82 -11.45 -5.53
C ILE A 28 -7.30 -11.23 -5.17
N LYS A 29 -7.72 -9.97 -4.94
CA LYS A 29 -9.09 -9.62 -4.53
C LYS A 29 -10.17 -10.06 -5.53
N TYR A 30 -9.79 -10.30 -6.79
CA TYR A 30 -10.71 -10.78 -7.84
C TYR A 30 -10.82 -12.29 -7.91
N ASN A 31 -9.89 -13.01 -7.31
CA ASN A 31 -9.83 -14.47 -7.36
C ASN A 31 -10.21 -15.11 -6.01
N SER A 32 -10.05 -14.39 -4.90
CA SER A 32 -10.36 -14.90 -3.58
C SER A 32 -10.92 -13.81 -2.67
N ARG A 33 -11.92 -14.18 -1.88
CA ARG A 33 -12.40 -13.36 -0.75
C ARG A 33 -11.44 -13.40 0.44
N THR A 34 -10.65 -14.47 0.54
CA THR A 34 -9.74 -14.73 1.66
C THR A 34 -8.27 -14.60 1.25
N PHE A 35 -7.45 -14.12 2.19
CA PHE A 35 -6.00 -14.20 2.14
C PHE A 35 -5.54 -15.03 3.34
N ASP A 36 -4.91 -16.17 3.06
CA ASP A 36 -4.73 -17.25 4.05
C ASP A 36 -6.08 -17.59 4.73
N GLU A 37 -6.15 -17.58 6.06
CA GLU A 37 -7.38 -17.81 6.82
C GLU A 37 -8.27 -16.57 7.01
N ASN A 38 -7.87 -15.40 6.51
CA ASN A 38 -8.52 -14.13 6.79
C ASN A 38 -9.48 -13.72 5.66
N ASP A 39 -10.76 -13.50 5.96
CA ASP A 39 -11.73 -12.92 5.02
C ASP A 39 -11.49 -11.41 4.89
N LEU A 40 -10.84 -10.98 3.80
CA LEU A 40 -10.45 -9.58 3.62
C LEU A 40 -11.45 -8.76 2.81
N PHE A 41 -12.54 -9.35 2.31
CA PHE A 41 -13.52 -8.58 1.54
C PHE A 41 -14.53 -7.91 2.47
N LEU A 42 -14.38 -6.61 2.67
CA LEU A 42 -15.20 -5.85 3.62
C LEU A 42 -16.65 -5.75 3.16
N ASP A 43 -17.59 -5.81 4.12
CA ASP A 43 -19.00 -5.55 3.85
C ASP A 43 -19.27 -4.03 3.85
N THR A 44 -18.58 -3.30 4.72
CA THR A 44 -18.61 -1.84 4.84
C THR A 44 -17.21 -1.29 5.16
N GLU A 45 -16.97 -0.01 4.89
CA GLU A 45 -15.73 0.64 5.29
C GLU A 45 -15.69 0.88 6.81
N PRO A 46 -14.73 0.32 7.57
CA PRO A 46 -14.69 0.45 9.02
C PRO A 46 -14.39 1.88 9.47
N SER A 47 -14.96 2.29 10.58
CA SER A 47 -14.68 3.54 11.30
C SER A 47 -13.31 3.52 11.98
N PHE A 48 -12.87 4.68 12.47
CA PHE A 48 -11.66 4.78 13.29
C PHE A 48 -11.74 3.87 14.53
N ASP A 49 -12.87 3.89 15.25
CA ASP A 49 -13.05 3.12 16.48
C ASP A 49 -13.02 1.61 16.22
N GLU A 50 -13.64 1.15 15.13
CA GLU A 50 -13.59 -0.27 14.72
C GLU A 50 -12.17 -0.72 14.37
N ILE A 51 -11.39 0.12 13.68
CA ILE A 51 -9.98 -0.18 13.35
C ILE A 51 -9.15 -0.24 14.64
N MET A 52 -9.29 0.74 15.54
CA MET A 52 -8.53 0.77 16.79
C MET A 52 -8.94 -0.35 17.75
N ALA A 53 -10.21 -0.75 17.77
CA ALA A 53 -10.68 -1.91 18.52
C ALA A 53 -10.08 -3.20 17.97
N ALA A 54 -10.02 -3.36 16.64
CA ALA A 54 -9.37 -4.49 16.00
C ALA A 54 -7.86 -4.54 16.28
N ILE A 55 -7.16 -3.40 16.31
CA ILE A 55 -5.74 -3.34 16.71
C ILE A 55 -5.58 -3.79 18.17
N ALA A 56 -6.48 -3.38 19.06
CA ALA A 56 -6.40 -3.68 20.48
C ALA A 56 -6.59 -5.17 20.82
N THR A 57 -7.03 -6.01 19.89
CA THR A 57 -7.09 -7.47 20.11
C THR A 57 -5.73 -8.16 19.98
N PHE A 58 -4.71 -7.44 19.51
CA PHE A 58 -3.34 -7.94 19.36
C PHE A 58 -2.43 -7.33 20.42
N SER A 59 -1.39 -8.08 20.78
CA SER A 59 -0.30 -7.65 21.65
C SER A 59 1.03 -7.91 20.95
N ASP A 60 2.07 -7.15 21.34
CA ASP A 60 3.46 -7.38 20.95
C ASP A 60 3.73 -7.46 19.43
N PHE A 61 3.43 -6.38 18.70
CA PHE A 61 3.76 -6.26 17.26
C PHE A 61 4.79 -5.14 17.01
N ASP A 62 5.71 -5.39 16.08
CA ASP A 62 6.82 -4.46 15.75
C ASP A 62 6.40 -3.37 14.75
N GLU A 63 5.37 -3.64 13.96
CA GLU A 63 4.93 -2.78 12.87
C GLU A 63 3.43 -2.90 12.62
N VAL A 64 2.76 -1.77 12.39
CA VAL A 64 1.41 -1.71 11.82
C VAL A 64 1.51 -1.37 10.34
N VAL A 65 0.88 -2.16 9.50
CA VAL A 65 0.96 -2.08 8.04
C VAL A 65 -0.43 -1.82 7.46
N PHE A 66 -0.64 -0.66 6.85
CA PHE A 66 -1.84 -0.44 6.02
C PHE A 66 -1.70 -1.23 4.73
N CYS A 67 -2.41 -2.35 4.64
CA CYS A 67 -2.35 -3.29 3.54
C CYS A 67 -3.53 -4.27 3.64
N GLY A 68 -4.43 -4.19 2.67
CA GLY A 68 -5.61 -5.04 2.55
C GLY A 68 -5.96 -5.24 1.08
N TYR A 69 -7.24 -5.49 0.79
CA TYR A 69 -7.69 -5.69 -0.60
C TYR A 69 -7.80 -4.40 -1.43
N GLY A 70 -7.84 -3.24 -0.79
CA GLY A 70 -7.88 -1.93 -1.45
C GLY A 70 -6.63 -1.07 -1.25
N GLU A 71 -6.71 0.15 -1.80
CA GLU A 71 -5.72 1.23 -1.64
C GLU A 71 -6.09 2.06 -0.41
N SER A 72 -5.33 1.87 0.68
CA SER A 72 -5.60 2.52 1.97
C SER A 72 -5.55 4.05 1.88
N LEU A 73 -4.71 4.62 1.03
CA LEU A 73 -4.58 6.07 0.90
C LEU A 73 -5.80 6.76 0.26
N ILE A 74 -6.75 6.03 -0.33
CA ILE A 74 -8.06 6.59 -0.67
C ILE A 74 -8.75 7.13 0.60
N ARG A 75 -8.52 6.49 1.75
CA ARG A 75 -9.02 6.91 3.06
C ARG A 75 -7.99 7.70 3.86
N LEU A 76 -7.33 8.68 3.22
CA LEU A 76 -6.21 9.44 3.79
C LEU A 76 -6.46 9.97 5.22
N ALA A 77 -7.66 10.52 5.49
CA ALA A 77 -8.00 11.04 6.81
C ALA A 77 -7.97 9.94 7.89
N ILE A 78 -8.55 8.77 7.61
CA ILE A 78 -8.54 7.61 8.51
C ILE A 78 -7.11 7.09 8.68
N VAL A 79 -6.34 6.96 7.59
CA VAL A 79 -4.94 6.52 7.66
C VAL A 79 -4.13 7.43 8.58
N LYS A 80 -4.25 8.76 8.45
CA LYS A 80 -3.54 9.73 9.29
C LYS A 80 -3.93 9.58 10.76
N GLN A 81 -5.23 9.53 11.06
CA GLN A 81 -5.74 9.39 12.43
C GLN A 81 -5.27 8.08 13.08
N VAL A 82 -5.38 6.95 12.38
CA VAL A 82 -4.95 5.65 12.88
C VAL A 82 -3.43 5.61 13.06
N ALA A 83 -2.64 6.13 12.12
CA ALA A 83 -1.19 6.19 12.24
C ALA A 83 -0.73 7.00 13.47
N GLU A 84 -1.33 8.18 13.70
CA GLU A 84 -1.07 8.99 14.89
C GLU A 84 -1.44 8.24 16.18
N ALA A 85 -2.61 7.61 16.23
CA ALA A 85 -3.06 6.85 17.40
C ALA A 85 -2.16 5.64 17.68
N VAL A 86 -1.70 4.93 16.63
CA VAL A 86 -0.76 3.82 16.76
C VAL A 86 0.56 4.30 17.35
N LYS A 87 1.11 5.40 16.82
CA LYS A 87 2.35 6.01 17.32
C LYS A 87 2.24 6.42 18.78
N GLN A 88 1.14 7.06 19.17
CA GLN A 88 0.93 7.56 20.53
C GLN A 88 0.70 6.43 21.54
N LYS A 89 -0.08 5.41 21.18
CA LYS A 89 -0.52 4.38 22.13
C LYS A 89 0.43 3.19 22.22
N TYR A 90 1.09 2.82 21.12
CA TYR A 90 1.91 1.61 21.04
C TYR A 90 3.39 1.90 20.78
N CYS A 91 3.76 3.14 20.43
CA CYS A 91 5.13 3.52 20.06
C CYS A 91 5.70 2.69 18.91
N THR A 92 4.84 2.17 18.03
CA THR A 92 5.19 1.19 17.01
C THR A 92 5.47 1.84 15.65
N ARG A 93 6.24 1.15 14.82
CA ARG A 93 6.46 1.52 13.41
C ARG A 93 5.14 1.45 12.62
N VAL A 94 4.96 2.39 11.70
CA VAL A 94 3.82 2.45 10.77
C VAL A 94 4.33 2.40 9.34
N ARG A 95 3.82 1.45 8.57
CA ARG A 95 4.10 1.28 7.14
C ARG A 95 2.83 1.35 6.31
N ILE A 96 2.91 1.95 5.14
CA ILE A 96 1.83 1.96 4.15
C ILE A 96 2.29 1.18 2.93
N ASN A 97 1.53 0.14 2.56
CA ASN A 97 1.64 -0.45 1.23
C ASN A 97 0.64 0.26 0.31
N THR A 98 1.11 0.78 -0.82
CA THR A 98 0.28 1.57 -1.73
C THR A 98 0.55 1.26 -3.19
N ASP A 99 -0.43 1.53 -4.05
CA ASP A 99 -0.31 1.57 -5.50
C ASP A 99 0.42 2.83 -6.03
N GLY A 100 0.65 3.82 -5.17
CA GLY A 100 1.38 5.05 -5.48
C GLY A 100 0.59 6.11 -6.25
N GLN A 101 -0.73 5.94 -6.42
CA GLN A 101 -1.58 6.87 -7.16
C GLN A 101 -2.28 7.90 -6.29
N ALA A 102 -2.01 7.92 -4.98
CA ALA A 102 -2.74 8.74 -4.02
C ALA A 102 -2.73 10.24 -4.35
N ASN A 103 -1.64 10.77 -4.89
CA ASN A 103 -1.60 12.18 -5.32
C ASN A 103 -2.59 12.47 -6.45
N LEU A 104 -2.80 11.54 -7.39
CA LEU A 104 -3.80 11.67 -8.45
C LEU A 104 -5.21 11.51 -7.91
N VAL A 105 -5.42 10.57 -6.96
CA VAL A 105 -6.71 10.39 -6.27
C VAL A 105 -7.14 11.66 -5.54
N HIS A 106 -6.22 12.33 -4.85
CA HIS A 106 -6.50 13.53 -4.04
C HIS A 106 -6.30 14.85 -4.79
N GLY A 107 -5.79 14.81 -6.03
CA GLY A 107 -5.50 15.99 -6.85
C GLY A 107 -4.40 16.91 -6.29
N ARG A 108 -3.56 16.43 -5.36
CA ARG A 108 -2.49 17.21 -4.70
C ARG A 108 -1.42 16.31 -4.10
N ASN A 109 -0.27 16.88 -3.75
CA ASN A 109 0.77 16.16 -3.02
C ASN A 109 0.34 15.90 -1.56
N ILE A 110 0.23 14.62 -1.18
CA ILE A 110 -0.17 14.21 0.17
C ILE A 110 1.02 13.77 1.05
N ILE A 111 2.23 13.64 0.49
CA ILE A 111 3.42 13.17 1.22
C ILE A 111 3.71 14.00 2.47
N PRO A 112 3.65 15.36 2.44
CA PRO A 112 3.90 16.17 3.63
C PRO A 112 2.91 15.92 4.78
N GLU A 113 1.72 15.39 4.48
CA GLU A 113 0.75 15.04 5.50
C GLU A 113 1.02 13.69 6.16
N LEU A 114 1.83 12.84 5.54
CA LEU A 114 2.25 11.54 6.07
C LEU A 114 3.59 11.64 6.81
N ALA A 115 4.41 12.65 6.50
CA ALA A 115 5.65 12.93 7.20
C ALA A 115 5.43 13.06 8.71
N GLY A 116 6.29 12.41 9.49
CA GLY A 116 6.19 12.33 10.96
C GLY A 116 5.13 11.37 11.51
N ARG A 117 4.23 10.82 10.66
CA ARG A 117 3.21 9.83 11.05
C ARG A 117 3.56 8.42 10.59
N VAL A 118 4.26 8.31 9.46
CA VAL A 118 4.56 7.07 8.77
C VAL A 118 6.07 6.93 8.65
N ASP A 119 6.61 5.74 8.95
CA ASP A 119 8.04 5.46 8.86
C ASP A 119 8.44 4.86 7.52
N CYS A 120 7.52 4.15 6.88
CA CYS A 120 7.78 3.44 5.64
C CYS A 120 6.62 3.58 4.65
N ILE A 121 6.94 3.88 3.39
CA ILE A 121 6.01 3.72 2.28
C ILE A 121 6.58 2.67 1.31
N SER A 122 5.84 1.57 1.15
CA SER A 122 6.13 0.51 0.19
C SER A 122 5.20 0.64 -1.02
N VAL A 123 5.72 1.20 -2.10
CA VAL A 123 4.99 1.46 -3.34
C VAL A 123 5.05 0.23 -4.27
N SER A 124 3.92 -0.12 -4.87
CA SER A 124 3.78 -1.19 -5.84
C SER A 124 4.09 -0.71 -7.26
N LEU A 125 5.38 -0.58 -7.60
CA LEU A 125 5.86 -0.08 -8.90
C LEU A 125 5.39 -0.94 -10.08
N ASN A 126 5.57 -2.27 -9.97
CA ASN A 126 5.11 -3.32 -10.89
C ASN A 126 5.41 -3.19 -12.41
N ALA A 127 6.09 -2.14 -12.87
CA ALA A 127 6.43 -1.93 -14.27
C ALA A 127 7.65 -1.02 -14.43
N PRO A 128 8.48 -1.23 -15.48
CA PRO A 128 9.62 -0.37 -15.77
C PRO A 128 9.24 0.85 -16.63
N ASP A 129 8.04 0.87 -17.21
CA ASP A 129 7.59 1.88 -18.17
C ASP A 129 6.06 2.03 -18.16
N ALA A 130 5.56 3.13 -18.73
CA ALA A 130 4.14 3.46 -18.75
C ALA A 130 3.26 2.45 -19.52
N LYS A 131 3.78 1.86 -20.60
CA LYS A 131 3.03 0.89 -21.41
C LYS A 131 2.85 -0.42 -20.64
N THR A 132 3.92 -0.90 -20.00
CA THR A 132 3.88 -2.08 -19.14
C THR A 132 3.00 -1.83 -17.92
N TYR A 133 3.09 -0.65 -17.30
CA TYR A 133 2.25 -0.28 -16.16
C TYR A 133 0.76 -0.29 -16.53
N MET A 134 0.38 0.32 -17.64
CA MET A 134 -1.01 0.32 -18.08
C MET A 134 -1.53 -1.07 -18.41
N ARG A 135 -0.72 -1.94 -19.03
CA ARG A 135 -1.08 -3.33 -19.31
C ARG A 135 -1.29 -4.17 -18.04
N LEU A 136 -0.55 -3.88 -16.97
CA LEU A 136 -0.56 -4.70 -15.75
C LEU A 136 -1.52 -4.16 -14.68
N CYS A 137 -1.53 -2.85 -14.46
CA CYS A 137 -2.26 -2.22 -13.37
C CYS A 137 -3.62 -1.64 -13.78
N HIS A 138 -3.88 -1.44 -15.08
CA HIS A 138 -5.12 -0.89 -15.62
C HIS A 138 -5.62 0.36 -14.88
N SER A 139 -4.73 1.34 -14.71
CA SER A 139 -5.05 2.55 -13.94
C SER A 139 -6.04 3.46 -14.68
N PRO A 140 -7.05 4.04 -14.01
CA PRO A 140 -8.03 4.93 -14.63
C PRO A 140 -7.43 6.28 -15.02
N PHE A 141 -6.22 6.61 -14.56
CA PHE A 141 -5.55 7.89 -14.84
C PHE A 141 -4.81 7.91 -16.19
N GLY A 142 -4.90 6.84 -16.98
CA GLY A 142 -4.35 6.77 -18.33
C GLY A 142 -2.86 7.12 -18.38
N ALA A 143 -2.49 8.02 -19.29
CA ALA A 143 -1.09 8.42 -19.49
C ALA A 143 -0.44 9.08 -18.25
N ALA A 144 -1.22 9.68 -17.36
CA ALA A 144 -0.72 10.33 -16.15
C ALA A 144 -0.32 9.32 -15.06
N ALA A 145 -0.84 8.10 -15.10
CA ALA A 145 -0.71 7.14 -13.99
C ALA A 145 0.75 6.79 -13.68
N PHE A 146 1.55 6.48 -14.70
CA PHE A 146 2.93 6.06 -14.49
C PHE A 146 3.83 7.23 -14.05
N THR A 147 3.63 8.41 -14.62
CA THR A 147 4.33 9.63 -14.20
C THR A 147 3.98 9.98 -12.75
N GLY A 148 2.69 9.97 -12.41
CA GLY A 148 2.21 10.23 -11.05
C GLY A 148 2.76 9.24 -10.02
N LEU A 149 2.83 7.95 -10.38
CA LEU A 149 3.51 6.93 -9.57
C LEU A 149 4.99 7.24 -9.34
N CYS A 150 5.73 7.55 -10.41
CA CYS A 150 7.15 7.88 -10.30
C CYS A 150 7.38 9.13 -9.44
N ASP A 151 6.55 10.16 -9.62
CA ASP A 151 6.60 11.39 -8.84
C ASP A 151 6.24 11.15 -7.37
N PHE A 152 5.25 10.29 -7.09
CA PHE A 152 4.91 9.90 -5.73
C PHE A 152 6.09 9.23 -5.02
N ILE A 153 6.79 8.31 -5.71
CA ILE A 153 7.99 7.66 -5.15
C ILE A 153 9.09 8.69 -4.88
N ARG A 154 9.38 9.59 -5.82
CA ARG A 154 10.40 10.64 -5.66
C ARG A 154 10.09 11.56 -4.47
N LEU A 155 8.85 12.06 -4.39
CA LEU A 155 8.41 12.94 -3.32
C LEU A 155 8.47 12.23 -1.97
N ALA A 156 8.01 10.97 -1.90
CA ALA A 156 8.11 10.17 -0.70
C ALA A 156 9.56 9.99 -0.25
N ALA A 157 10.49 9.73 -1.18
CA ALA A 157 11.91 9.51 -0.86
C ALA A 157 12.61 10.74 -0.28
N LEU A 158 12.04 11.95 -0.44
CA LEU A 158 12.56 13.18 0.15
C LEU A 158 12.11 13.39 1.60
N GLU A 159 10.96 12.83 2.01
CA GLU A 159 10.30 13.20 3.28
C GLU A 159 10.01 12.01 4.21
N ILE A 160 9.91 10.80 3.67
CA ILE A 160 9.60 9.58 4.44
C ILE A 160 10.90 8.84 4.76
N PRO A 161 11.10 8.38 6.01
CA PRO A 161 12.36 7.74 6.43
C PRO A 161 12.76 6.53 5.59
N GLU A 162 11.80 5.70 5.18
CA GLU A 162 12.03 4.57 4.28
C GLU A 162 11.03 4.55 3.14
N VAL A 163 11.54 4.43 1.91
CA VAL A 163 10.71 4.19 0.72
C VAL A 163 11.20 2.94 0.00
N ILE A 164 10.26 2.03 -0.26
CA ILE A 164 10.50 0.77 -0.96
C ILE A 164 9.63 0.76 -2.22
N ALA A 165 10.24 0.64 -3.39
CA ALA A 165 9.53 0.30 -4.60
C ALA A 165 9.58 -1.22 -4.78
N SER A 166 8.41 -1.84 -4.96
CA SER A 166 8.27 -3.28 -5.05
C SER A 166 7.56 -3.74 -6.31
N VAL A 167 7.89 -4.94 -6.75
CA VAL A 167 7.26 -5.59 -7.91
C VAL A 167 6.74 -6.96 -7.54
N VAL A 168 5.59 -7.33 -8.09
CA VAL A 168 5.10 -8.71 -8.09
C VAL A 168 5.72 -9.43 -9.28
N LEU A 169 6.29 -10.62 -9.04
CA LEU A 169 6.91 -11.42 -10.10
C LEU A 169 5.85 -12.04 -11.01
N VAL A 170 5.48 -11.33 -12.07
CA VAL A 170 4.60 -11.81 -13.14
C VAL A 170 5.41 -12.22 -14.37
N PRO A 171 4.88 -13.12 -15.23
CA PRO A 171 5.57 -13.52 -16.45
C PRO A 171 5.97 -12.32 -17.33
N SER A 172 7.19 -12.37 -17.87
CA SER A 172 7.74 -11.36 -18.79
C SER A 172 7.97 -9.96 -18.20
N LEU A 173 7.89 -9.77 -16.88
CA LEU A 173 8.29 -8.52 -16.25
C LEU A 173 9.81 -8.38 -16.25
N ASP A 174 10.34 -7.27 -16.78
CA ASP A 174 11.74 -6.92 -16.64
C ASP A 174 12.02 -6.38 -15.23
N VAL A 175 12.37 -7.29 -14.34
CA VAL A 175 12.60 -7.01 -12.92
C VAL A 175 13.84 -6.12 -12.71
N GLU A 176 14.87 -6.27 -13.53
CA GLU A 176 16.09 -5.47 -13.38
C GLU A 176 15.88 -4.04 -13.89
N ALA A 177 15.09 -3.84 -14.94
CA ALA A 177 14.66 -2.49 -15.34
C ALA A 177 13.80 -1.83 -14.25
N CYS A 178 12.89 -2.58 -13.61
CA CYS A 178 12.11 -2.06 -12.48
C CYS A 178 13.01 -1.67 -11.30
N LYS A 179 14.03 -2.47 -11.01
CA LYS A 179 15.02 -2.18 -9.97
C LYS A 179 15.82 -0.92 -10.29
N ALA A 180 16.32 -0.78 -11.52
CA ALA A 180 17.05 0.40 -11.95
C ALA A 180 16.18 1.66 -11.82
N LEU A 181 14.91 1.58 -12.24
CA LEU A 181 13.95 2.67 -12.07
C LEU A 181 13.74 3.02 -10.61
N ALA A 182 13.42 2.04 -9.75
CA ALA A 182 13.24 2.24 -8.31
C ALA A 182 14.39 3.01 -7.66
N LEU A 183 15.63 2.57 -7.91
CA LEU A 183 16.84 3.21 -7.38
C LEU A 183 17.01 4.64 -7.91
N SER A 184 16.73 4.87 -9.19
CA SER A 184 16.79 6.21 -9.80
C SER A 184 15.75 7.18 -9.22
N LEU A 185 14.65 6.67 -8.66
CA LEU A 185 13.61 7.47 -8.01
C LEU A 185 13.92 7.74 -6.52
N GLY A 186 15.03 7.20 -5.98
CA GLY A 186 15.41 7.35 -4.58
C GLY A 186 14.85 6.29 -3.64
N ALA A 187 14.20 5.24 -4.15
CA ALA A 187 13.65 4.16 -3.34
C ALA A 187 14.55 2.92 -3.34
N SER A 188 14.53 2.18 -2.23
CA SER A 188 15.06 0.81 -2.22
C SER A 188 14.16 -0.12 -3.05
N PHE A 189 14.64 -1.31 -3.40
CA PHE A 189 13.92 -2.23 -4.27
C PHE A 189 13.62 -3.58 -3.60
N ARG A 190 12.39 -4.09 -3.75
CA ARG A 190 11.98 -5.41 -3.22
C ARG A 190 11.17 -6.22 -4.23
N LYS A 191 11.55 -7.48 -4.44
CA LYS A 191 10.76 -8.46 -5.21
C LYS A 191 9.68 -9.08 -4.30
N ARG A 192 8.49 -9.34 -4.84
CA ARG A 192 7.39 -10.05 -4.17
C ARG A 192 6.96 -11.24 -5.01
N SER A 193 6.70 -12.38 -4.37
CA SER A 193 6.13 -13.54 -5.04
C SER A 193 4.73 -13.24 -5.56
N TYR A 194 4.36 -13.88 -6.66
CA TYR A 194 2.99 -13.86 -7.15
C TYR A 194 2.14 -14.84 -6.34
N TYR A 195 1.05 -14.35 -5.76
CA TYR A 195 0.06 -15.18 -5.09
C TYR A 195 -0.96 -15.65 -6.13
N GLN A 196 -0.87 -16.93 -6.49
CA GLN A 196 -1.97 -17.64 -7.13
C GLN A 196 -2.81 -18.17 -5.98
N GLY A 197 -3.95 -17.51 -5.71
CA GLY A 197 -4.92 -18.02 -4.74
C GLY A 197 -5.38 -19.42 -5.08
#